data_AF-A0A356MSN0-F1
#
_entry.id   AF-A0A356MSN0-F1
#
_cell.length_a   1.000
_cell.length_b   1.000
_cell.length_c   1.000
_cell.angle_alpha   90.00
_cell.angle_beta   90.00
_cell.angle_gamma   90.00
#
_symmetry.space_group_name_H-M   'P 1'
#
loop_
_entity.id
_entity.type
_entity.pdbx_description
1 polymer ?
#
loop_
_entity_poly.entity_id
_entity_poly.type
_entity_poly.pdbx_seq_one_letter_code
_entity_poly.pdbx_strand_id
1 'polypeptide(L)'
;LQSLSDFNGLWYNLIFFVMIVVFTYFYTAITVNPNQMADDLKRQNSFVPGVKPGKPTADFLERVLSNITLPGSLMLALIAILPAIVFSLGLTKAQGFSIFFGGTSLLIMVGVVLDTLQQIESYLLSRHYDGLMKSGKLRGRPQSPVGGIAG
;
A
#
# COMPACT_ATOMS: atom_id res chain seq x y z
N LEU A 1 -11.96 1.15 -38.16
CA LEU A 1 -10.65 0.93 -37.51
C LEU A 1 -10.04 2.22 -36.94
N GLN A 2 -10.30 3.41 -37.52
CA GLN A 2 -9.84 4.70 -36.94
C GLN A 2 -10.49 5.08 -35.59
N SER A 3 -11.74 4.68 -35.34
CA SER A 3 -12.43 4.94 -34.05
C SER A 3 -11.86 4.21 -32.84
N LEU A 4 -10.96 3.23 -33.06
CA LEU A 4 -10.25 2.50 -31.99
C LEU A 4 -8.95 3.19 -31.57
N SER A 5 -8.39 4.09 -32.39
CA SER A 5 -7.16 4.83 -32.05
C SER A 5 -7.40 6.27 -31.59
N ASP A 6 -8.66 6.71 -31.56
CA ASP A 6 -9.00 8.03 -31.02
C ASP A 6 -8.92 7.98 -29.48
N PHE A 7 -7.86 8.58 -28.93
CA PHE A 7 -7.63 8.72 -27.48
C PHE A 7 -8.79 9.37 -26.69
N ASN A 8 -9.74 9.98 -27.40
CA ASN A 8 -10.94 10.64 -26.85
C ASN A 8 -12.23 9.86 -27.10
N GLY A 9 -12.17 8.73 -27.80
CA GLY A 9 -13.35 7.91 -28.06
C GLY A 9 -13.85 7.23 -26.78
N LEU A 10 -15.16 7.29 -26.53
CA LEU A 10 -15.79 6.58 -25.40
C LEU A 10 -15.43 5.09 -25.37
N TRP A 11 -15.23 4.48 -26.55
CA TRP A 11 -14.84 3.08 -26.68
C TRP A 11 -13.40 2.80 -26.24
N TYR A 12 -12.44 3.68 -26.57
CA TYR A 12 -11.05 3.57 -26.10
C TYR A 12 -10.99 3.68 -24.58
N ASN A 13 -11.71 4.66 -24.02
CA ASN A 13 -11.77 4.89 -22.58
C ASN A 13 -12.38 3.71 -21.81
N LEU A 14 -13.43 3.08 -22.37
CA LEU A 14 -14.07 1.91 -21.77
C LEU A 14 -13.17 0.67 -21.82
N ILE A 15 -12.48 0.43 -22.93
CA ILE A 15 -11.48 -0.65 -23.02
C ILE A 15 -10.33 -0.40 -22.04
N PHE A 16 -9.85 0.84 -21.95
CA PHE A 16 -8.79 1.22 -21.03
C PHE A 16 -9.21 1.05 -19.56
N PHE A 17 -10.45 1.42 -19.21
CA PHE A 17 -11.05 1.16 -17.89
C PHE A 17 -11.02 -0.32 -17.53
N VAL A 18 -11.57 -1.17 -18.41
CA VAL A 18 -11.65 -2.62 -18.19
C VAL A 18 -10.24 -3.21 -18.09
N MET A 19 -9.33 -2.77 -18.94
CA MET A 19 -7.93 -3.21 -18.91
C MET A 19 -7.28 -2.88 -17.56
N ILE A 20 -7.47 -1.68 -17.01
CA ILE A 20 -6.92 -1.31 -15.70
C ILE A 20 -7.49 -2.17 -14.57
N VAL A 21 -8.82 -2.38 -14.55
CA VAL A 21 -9.47 -3.18 -13.51
C VAL A 21 -8.94 -4.61 -13.53
N VAL A 22 -8.89 -5.23 -14.71
CA VAL A 22 -8.36 -6.59 -14.89
C VAL A 22 -6.90 -6.65 -14.48
N PHE A 23 -6.06 -5.74 -14.97
CA PHE A 23 -4.63 -5.75 -14.70
C PHE A 23 -4.32 -5.55 -13.22
N THR A 24 -5.09 -4.70 -12.53
CA THR A 24 -4.95 -4.48 -11.09
C THR A 24 -5.26 -5.76 -10.31
N TYR A 25 -6.34 -6.47 -10.68
CA TYR A 25 -6.71 -7.74 -10.04
C TYR A 25 -5.64 -8.82 -10.25
N PHE A 26 -5.13 -8.95 -11.48
CA PHE A 26 -4.05 -9.88 -11.79
C PHE A 26 -2.74 -9.53 -11.08
N TYR A 27 -2.36 -8.25 -11.07
CA TYR A 27 -1.16 -7.78 -10.39
C TYR A 27 -1.21 -8.11 -8.89
N THR A 28 -2.33 -7.81 -8.21
CA THR A 28 -2.50 -8.15 -6.79
C THR A 28 -2.46 -9.66 -6.56
N ALA A 29 -3.13 -10.47 -7.39
CA ALA A 29 -3.17 -11.92 -7.23
C ALA A 29 -1.80 -12.59 -7.42
N ILE A 30 -0.95 -12.05 -8.31
CA ILE A 30 0.39 -12.60 -8.56
C ILE A 30 1.39 -12.15 -7.48
N THR A 31 1.31 -10.89 -7.05
CA THR A 31 2.28 -10.33 -6.09
C THR A 31 1.98 -10.70 -4.65
N VAL A 32 0.71 -10.84 -4.29
CA VAL A 32 0.27 -11.14 -2.93
C VAL A 32 -0.19 -12.58 -2.85
N ASN A 33 0.54 -13.40 -2.09
CA ASN A 33 0.18 -14.79 -1.84
C ASN A 33 -0.31 -14.95 -0.38
N PRO A 34 -1.65 -15.05 -0.14
CA PRO A 34 -2.22 -15.14 1.20
C PRO A 34 -1.73 -16.37 1.98
N ASN A 35 -1.46 -17.47 1.28
CA ASN A 35 -0.97 -18.70 1.89
C ASN A 35 0.45 -18.50 2.45
N GLN A 36 1.34 -17.90 1.67
CA GLN A 36 2.70 -17.61 2.13
C GLN A 36 2.70 -16.61 3.28
N MET A 37 1.85 -15.57 3.22
CA MET A 37 1.68 -14.62 4.33
C MET A 37 1.23 -15.29 5.63
N ALA A 38 0.28 -16.23 5.55
CA ALA A 38 -0.19 -16.99 6.72
C ALA A 38 0.92 -17.89 7.30
N ASP A 39 1.73 -18.51 6.45
CA ASP A 39 2.87 -19.33 6.86
C ASP A 39 3.99 -18.48 7.49
N ASP A 40 4.26 -17.30 6.93
CA ASP A 40 5.25 -16.35 7.46
C ASP A 40 4.84 -15.82 8.84
N LEU A 41 3.55 -15.47 9.02
CA LEU A 41 3.01 -15.10 10.33
C LEU A 41 3.24 -16.22 11.35
N LYS A 42 2.89 -17.45 10.99
CA LYS A 42 3.09 -18.62 11.84
C LYS A 42 4.56 -18.83 12.20
N ARG A 43 5.48 -18.68 11.24
CA ARG A 43 6.94 -18.78 11.46
C ARG A 43 7.49 -17.69 12.36
N GLN A 44 6.92 -16.49 12.30
CA GLN A 44 7.30 -15.34 13.12
C GLN A 44 6.65 -15.35 14.51
N ASN A 45 5.95 -16.42 14.90
CA ASN A 45 5.11 -16.49 16.11
C ASN A 45 4.07 -15.34 16.20
N SER A 46 3.68 -14.78 15.06
CA SER A 46 2.66 -13.75 14.93
C SER A 46 1.35 -14.40 14.48
N PHE A 47 0.22 -13.94 15.01
CA PHE A 47 -1.09 -14.51 14.66
C PHE A 47 -2.16 -13.43 14.61
N VAL A 48 -3.11 -13.61 13.69
CA VAL A 48 -4.27 -12.74 13.56
C VAL A 48 -5.22 -13.04 14.73
N PRO A 49 -5.57 -12.04 15.58
CA PRO A 49 -6.48 -12.26 16.70
C PRO A 49 -7.83 -12.82 16.23
N GLY A 50 -8.29 -13.90 16.86
CA GLY A 50 -9.59 -14.51 16.54
C GLY A 50 -9.60 -15.51 15.38
N VAL A 51 -8.47 -15.75 14.70
CA VAL A 51 -8.38 -16.74 13.59
C VAL A 51 -7.26 -17.74 13.87
N LYS A 52 -7.53 -19.04 13.70
CA LYS A 52 -6.53 -20.10 13.94
C LYS A 52 -5.39 -20.01 12.90
N PRO A 53 -4.11 -20.10 13.31
CA PRO A 53 -2.97 -20.04 12.40
C PRO A 53 -3.02 -21.13 11.31
N GLY A 54 -2.65 -20.76 10.08
CA GLY A 54 -2.59 -21.66 8.92
C GLY A 54 -3.68 -21.35 7.90
N LYS A 55 -4.34 -22.39 7.37
CA LYS A 55 -5.41 -22.25 6.34
C LYS A 55 -6.50 -21.21 6.70
N PRO A 56 -7.04 -21.18 7.93
CA PRO A 56 -8.07 -20.20 8.27
C PRO A 56 -7.56 -18.75 8.20
N THR A 57 -6.28 -18.51 8.49
CA THR A 57 -5.64 -17.20 8.31
C THR A 57 -5.49 -16.84 6.84
N ALA A 58 -5.11 -17.79 5.99
CA ALA A 58 -5.01 -17.57 4.55
C ALA A 58 -6.37 -17.20 3.93
N ASP A 59 -7.43 -17.96 4.27
CA ASP A 59 -8.80 -17.69 3.79
C ASP A 59 -9.30 -16.30 4.25
N PHE A 60 -8.96 -15.91 5.48
CA PHE A 60 -9.26 -14.58 6.00
C PHE A 60 -8.54 -13.49 5.23
N LEU A 61 -7.22 -13.65 5.00
CA LEU A 61 -6.42 -12.70 4.24
C LEU A 61 -6.92 -12.58 2.80
N GLU A 62 -7.28 -13.68 2.15
CA GLU A 62 -7.83 -13.70 0.79
C GLU A 62 -9.14 -12.90 0.71
N ARG A 63 -10.04 -13.09 1.67
CA ARG A 63 -11.30 -12.33 1.74
C ARG A 63 -11.07 -10.84 1.95
N VAL A 64 -10.12 -10.48 2.82
CA VAL A 64 -9.77 -9.07 3.07
C VAL A 64 -9.16 -8.44 1.83
N LEU A 65 -8.22 -9.13 1.17
CA LEU A 65 -7.58 -8.65 -0.06
C LEU A 65 -8.61 -8.43 -1.16
N SER A 66 -9.51 -9.40 -1.40
CA SER A 66 -10.58 -9.24 -2.40
C SER A 66 -11.47 -8.02 -2.11
N ASN A 67 -11.85 -7.81 -0.85
CA ASN A 67 -12.68 -6.67 -0.44
C ASN A 67 -11.98 -5.31 -0.58
N ILE A 68 -10.65 -5.25 -0.47
CA ILE A 68 -9.86 -4.02 -0.62
C ILE A 68 -9.57 -3.76 -2.11
N THR A 69 -9.23 -4.80 -2.87
CA THR A 69 -8.87 -4.69 -4.29
C THR A 69 -10.06 -4.29 -5.16
N LEU A 70 -11.28 -4.72 -4.82
CA LEU A 70 -12.48 -4.41 -5.60
C LEU A 70 -12.76 -2.89 -5.68
N PRO A 71 -12.93 -2.13 -4.57
CA PRO A 71 -13.05 -0.68 -4.63
C PRO A 71 -11.76 0.03 -5.07
N GLY A 72 -10.58 -0.53 -4.75
CA GLY A 72 -9.29 0.04 -5.14
C GLY A 72 -9.10 0.08 -6.66
N SER A 73 -9.38 -1.02 -7.35
CA SER A 73 -9.29 -1.11 -8.82
C SER A 73 -10.26 -0.15 -9.52
N LEU A 74 -11.47 0.04 -8.97
CA LEU A 74 -12.44 1.01 -9.47
C LEU A 74 -11.95 2.46 -9.33
N MET A 75 -11.40 2.83 -8.17
CA MET A 75 -10.84 4.18 -7.97
C MET A 75 -9.63 4.42 -8.89
N LEU A 76 -8.72 3.44 -9.02
CA LEU A 76 -7.55 3.57 -9.88
C LEU A 76 -7.95 3.74 -11.35
N ALA A 77 -8.93 2.95 -11.81
CA ALA A 77 -9.44 3.08 -13.17
C ALA A 77 -10.12 4.43 -13.40
N LEU A 78 -10.81 4.98 -12.40
CA LEU A 78 -11.42 6.31 -12.49
C LEU A 78 -10.38 7.44 -12.55
N ILE A 79 -9.32 7.37 -11.73
CA ILE A 79 -8.21 8.33 -11.72
C ILE A 79 -7.45 8.31 -13.06
N ALA A 80 -7.24 7.13 -13.65
CA ALA A 80 -6.54 7.01 -14.93
C ALA A 80 -7.33 7.62 -16.11
N ILE A 81 -8.66 7.70 -15.99
CA ILE A 81 -9.56 8.21 -17.02
C ILE A 81 -9.81 9.72 -16.89
N LEU A 82 -9.60 10.28 -15.69
CA LEU A 82 -9.76 11.71 -15.42
C LEU A 82 -9.02 12.62 -16.44
N PRO A 83 -7.74 12.38 -16.78
CA PRO A 83 -7.02 13.20 -17.77
C PRO A 83 -7.66 13.16 -19.16
N ALA A 84 -8.13 11.99 -19.60
CA ALA A 84 -8.79 11.82 -20.90
C ALA A 84 -10.13 12.57 -20.94
N ILE A 85 -10.90 12.53 -19.84
CA ILE A 85 -12.16 13.27 -19.73
C ILE A 85 -11.90 14.79 -19.76
N VAL A 86 -10.92 15.29 -18.99
CA VAL A 86 -10.58 16.71 -18.93
C VAL A 86 -10.13 17.24 -20.30
N PHE A 87 -9.37 16.45 -21.04
CA PHE A 87 -8.98 16.78 -22.42
C PHE A 87 -10.19 16.80 -23.37
N SER A 88 -11.07 15.80 -23.29
CA SER A 88 -12.26 15.69 -24.15
C SER A 88 -13.30 16.80 -23.94
N LEU A 89 -13.42 17.34 -22.72
CA LEU A 89 -14.36 18.42 -22.38
C LEU A 89 -13.88 19.82 -22.80
N GLY A 90 -12.68 19.94 -23.36
CA GLY A 90 -12.18 21.21 -23.94
C GLY A 90 -11.96 22.34 -22.92
N LEU A 91 -11.95 22.03 -21.62
CA LEU A 91 -11.87 23.01 -20.53
C LEU A 91 -10.49 23.69 -20.43
N THR A 92 -9.46 23.13 -21.06
CA THR A 92 -8.13 23.73 -21.13
C THR A 92 -7.54 23.62 -22.54
N LYS A 93 -7.57 24.73 -23.30
CA LYS A 93 -6.78 24.91 -24.55
C LYS A 93 -5.28 25.18 -24.28
N ALA A 94 -4.84 25.08 -23.02
CA ALA A 94 -3.47 25.32 -22.62
C ALA A 94 -2.66 24.01 -22.71
N GLN A 95 -1.94 23.83 -23.83
CA GLN A 95 -1.02 22.73 -24.07
C GLN A 95 -0.10 22.44 -22.86
N GLY A 96 0.32 23.50 -22.14
CA GLY A 96 1.17 23.38 -20.94
C GLY A 96 0.50 22.71 -19.75
N PHE A 97 -0.80 22.93 -19.51
CA PHE A 97 -1.53 22.29 -18.41
C PHE A 97 -1.71 20.79 -18.67
N SER A 98 -1.98 20.41 -19.94
CA SER A 98 -2.09 19.00 -20.34
C SER A 98 -0.77 18.23 -20.26
N ILE A 99 0.37 18.91 -20.44
CA ILE A 99 1.71 18.31 -20.30
C ILE A 99 2.09 18.18 -18.82
N PHE A 100 1.80 19.20 -18.00
CA PHE A 100 2.14 19.20 -16.56
C PHE A 100 1.25 18.28 -15.73
N PHE A 101 -0.03 18.15 -16.10
CA PHE A 101 -0.98 17.15 -15.56
C PHE A 101 -1.08 15.92 -16.46
N GLY A 102 -0.12 15.72 -17.36
CA GLY A 102 -0.03 14.52 -18.18
C GLY A 102 0.19 13.28 -17.31
N GLY A 103 -0.29 12.12 -17.78
CA GLY A 103 -0.25 10.87 -17.00
C GLY A 103 1.15 10.56 -16.43
N THR A 104 2.22 10.84 -17.17
CA THR A 104 3.60 10.60 -16.73
C THR A 104 4.05 11.52 -15.59
N SER A 105 3.80 12.83 -15.67
CA SER A 105 4.19 13.78 -14.61
C SER A 105 3.34 13.60 -13.35
N LEU A 106 2.06 13.27 -13.51
CA LEU A 106 1.17 12.97 -12.40
C LEU A 106 1.60 11.69 -11.66
N LEU A 107 1.93 10.62 -12.40
CA LEU A 107 2.42 9.37 -11.81
C LEU A 107 3.75 9.56 -11.07
N ILE A 108 4.70 10.31 -11.65
CA ILE A 108 5.97 10.63 -10.99
C ILE A 108 5.73 11.47 -9.73
N MET A 109 4.87 12.49 -9.79
CA MET A 109 4.56 13.34 -8.63
C MET A 109 3.99 12.51 -7.48
N VAL A 110 2.98 11.69 -7.74
CA VAL A 110 2.35 10.85 -6.70
C VAL A 110 3.35 9.83 -6.17
N GLY A 111 4.14 9.20 -7.04
CA GLY A 111 5.18 8.24 -6.64
C GLY A 111 6.20 8.87 -5.70
N VAL A 112 6.77 10.02 -6.07
CA VAL A 112 7.73 10.74 -5.21
C VAL A 112 7.10 11.16 -3.89
N VAL A 113 5.87 11.68 -3.89
CA VAL A 113 5.18 12.09 -2.65
C VAL A 113 5.00 10.88 -1.71
N LEU A 114 4.57 9.72 -2.24
CA LEU A 114 4.43 8.51 -1.44
C LEU A 114 5.77 8.01 -0.89
N ASP A 115 6.83 7.99 -1.72
CA ASP A 115 8.18 7.61 -1.27
C ASP A 115 8.67 8.53 -0.15
N THR A 116 8.45 9.84 -0.29
CA THR A 116 8.84 10.83 0.71
C THR A 116 8.07 10.62 2.02
N LEU A 117 6.76 10.35 1.95
CA LEU A 117 5.94 10.08 3.12
C LEU A 117 6.36 8.81 3.86
N GLN A 118 6.61 7.72 3.13
CA GLN A 118 7.10 6.46 3.72
C GLN A 118 8.47 6.64 4.41
N GLN A 119 9.34 7.45 3.81
CA GLN A 119 10.65 7.77 4.40
C GLN A 119 10.51 8.58 5.70
N ILE A 120 9.59 9.54 5.73
CA ILE A 120 9.29 10.32 6.94
C ILE A 120 8.68 9.42 8.03
N GLU A 121 7.71 8.56 7.67
CA GLU A 121 7.06 7.65 8.62
C GLU A 121 8.07 6.67 9.26
N SER A 122 8.97 6.12 8.44
CA SER A 122 10.05 5.23 8.91
C SER A 122 10.99 5.94 9.89
N TYR A 123 11.30 7.22 9.64
CA TYR A 123 12.13 8.05 10.54
C TYR A 123 11.39 8.42 11.83
N LEU A 124 10.08 8.68 11.78
CA LEU A 124 9.27 8.97 12.96
C LEU A 124 9.09 7.73 13.85
N LEU A 125 8.90 6.55 13.25
CA LEU A 125 8.77 5.29 13.96
C LEU A 125 10.04 5.01 14.79
N SER A 126 11.23 5.08 14.17
CA SER A 126 12.51 4.85 14.89
C SER A 126 12.71 5.82 16.06
N ARG A 127 12.30 7.08 15.91
CA ARG A 127 12.37 8.08 16.99
C ARG A 127 11.43 7.79 18.16
N HIS A 128 10.23 7.26 17.90
CA HIS A 128 9.30 6.84 18.96
C HIS A 128 9.74 5.53 19.64
N TYR A 129 10.43 4.63 18.94
CA TYR A 129 11.09 3.47 19.54
C TYR A 129 12.20 3.87 20.53
N ASP A 130 13.05 4.84 20.19
CA ASP A 130 14.11 5.36 21.09
C ASP A 130 13.55 5.97 22.38
N GLY A 131 12.41 6.66 22.31
CA GLY A 131 11.75 7.26 23.48
C GLY A 131 11.22 6.21 24.47
N LEU A 132 10.64 5.12 23.96
CA LEU A 132 10.10 4.03 24.78
C LEU A 132 11.19 3.13 25.37
N MET A 133 12.25 2.85 24.61
CA MET A 133 13.38 2.04 25.11
C MET A 133 14.24 2.78 26.14
N LYS A 134 14.38 4.12 26.03
CA LYS A 134 15.19 4.91 26.97
C LYS A 134 14.51 5.16 28.33
N SER A 135 13.17 5.15 28.38
CA SER A 135 12.42 5.31 29.63
C SER A 135 12.38 4.03 30.50
N GLY A 136 12.83 2.89 29.97
CA GLY A 136 12.71 1.57 30.61
C GLY A 136 13.97 1.04 31.30
N LYS A 137 15.03 1.84 31.49
CA LYS A 137 16.21 1.38 32.24
C LYS A 137 15.90 1.35 33.74
N LEU A 138 15.16 0.33 34.18
CA LEU A 138 15.06 -0.05 35.58
C LEU A 138 16.47 -0.32 36.09
N ARG A 139 16.95 0.64 36.87
CA ARG A 139 18.21 0.63 37.59
C ARG A 139 18.18 -0.52 38.60
N GLY A 140 18.66 -1.69 38.17
CA GLY A 140 18.89 -2.84 39.03
C GLY A 140 19.78 -2.42 40.20
N ARG A 141 19.20 -2.47 41.40
CA ARG A 141 19.88 -2.19 42.66
C ARG A 141 20.99 -3.23 42.84
N PRO A 142 22.28 -2.85 42.93
CA PRO A 142 23.33 -3.81 43.24
C PRO A 142 23.03 -4.40 44.62
N GLN A 143 22.81 -5.71 44.64
CA GLN A 143 22.57 -6.48 45.85
C GLN A 143 23.91 -6.60 46.58
N SER A 144 24.12 -5.80 47.62
CA SER A 144 25.27 -5.95 48.51
C SER A 144 25.23 -7.36 49.14
N PRO A 145 26.31 -8.15 49.06
CA PRO A 145 26.36 -9.42 49.76
C PRO A 145 26.40 -9.14 51.26
N VAL A 146 25.31 -9.47 51.95
CA VAL A 146 25.23 -9.44 53.41
C VAL A 146 26.11 -10.56 53.95
N GLY A 147 27.00 -10.18 54.87
CA GLY A 147 27.97 -11.06 55.50
C GLY A 147 27.34 -12.28 56.17
N GLY A 148 27.93 -13.44 55.87
CA GLY A 148 27.82 -14.63 56.70
C GLY A 148 28.93 -14.58 57.74
N ILE A 149 28.53 -14.37 58.99
CA ILE A 149 29.36 -14.55 60.18
C ILE A 149 29.68 -16.04 60.28
N ALA A 150 30.96 -16.39 60.23
CA ALA A 150 31.47 -17.70 60.61
C ALA A 150 31.46 -17.79 62.14
N GLY A 151 30.81 -18.83 62.66
CA GLY A 151 30.89 -19.31 64.03
C GLY A 151 31.24 -20.78 64.02
#